data_AF-A0A259U0G1-F1
#
_entry.id   AF-A0A259U0G1-F1
#
_cell.length_a   1.000
_cell.length_b   1.000
_cell.length_c   1.000
_cell.angle_alpha   90.00
_cell.angle_beta   90.00
_cell.angle_gamma   90.00
#
_symmetry.space_group_name_H-M   'P 1'
#
loop_
_entity.id
_entity.type
_entity.pdbx_description
1 polymer ?
#
loop_
_entity_poly.entity_id
_entity_poly.type
_entity_poly.pdbx_seq_one_letter_code
_entity_poly.pdbx_strand_id
1 'polypeptide(L)'
;MEEETLYWMKAAAVLEMEQPAMRYSRDVPYTRSRARAELEYLLRENVPGFSIPSDHEALVLDGWRALCEAYAPALFEKSPHHLHSRSALSLMRRASCELSDVEFRFVGLVRNPVDTLYSMWSRWRYVPEVREREWVRAYGNLLRFKDDMGDSLRVVRYEDIASDPAELDSLVAFALGVGQEPDSRLHTRSVQKWREDSRFGYQPSEAVLRMGERFGYDRPSMINPPRAGWAIYSNATRAFRVGQQALARLRGRVQ
;
A
#
# COMPACT_ATOMS: atom_id res chain seq x y z
N MET A 1 14.79 2.32 -11.20
CA MET A 1 14.13 2.26 -9.88
C MET A 1 12.77 2.87 -10.15
N GLU A 2 11.67 2.10 -10.11
CA GLU A 2 10.34 2.69 -10.25
C GLU A 2 10.09 3.53 -8.98
N GLU A 3 10.27 4.84 -9.09
CA GLU A 3 9.98 5.75 -7.98
C GLU A 3 8.47 5.99 -7.95
N GLU A 4 7.79 5.39 -6.96
CA GLU A 4 6.39 5.71 -6.67
C GLU A 4 6.29 7.21 -6.40
N THR A 5 5.33 7.91 -7.04
CA THR A 5 5.23 9.37 -6.87
C THR A 5 4.82 9.74 -5.44
N LEU A 6 4.07 8.87 -4.76
CA LEU A 6 3.54 9.05 -3.42
C LEU A 6 2.71 10.34 -3.30
N TYR A 7 2.00 10.70 -4.38
CA TYR A 7 1.34 12.00 -4.52
C TYR A 7 0.46 12.32 -3.31
N TRP A 8 -0.43 11.40 -2.95
CA TRP A 8 -1.41 11.62 -1.87
C TRP A 8 -0.79 11.59 -0.47
N MET A 9 0.36 10.94 -0.29
CA MET A 9 1.14 11.05 0.96
C MET A 9 1.78 12.43 1.10
N LYS A 10 2.35 12.95 0.00
CA LYS A 10 2.94 14.30 -0.03
C LYS A 10 1.87 15.36 0.11
N ALA A 11 0.71 15.20 -0.55
CA ALA A 11 -0.44 16.08 -0.40
C ALA A 11 -0.91 16.16 1.05
N ALA A 12 -1.05 15.02 1.72
CA ALA A 12 -1.38 14.98 3.15
C ALA A 12 -0.36 15.75 4.00
N ALA A 13 0.93 15.63 3.71
CA ALA A 13 1.98 16.36 4.40
C ALA A 13 1.94 17.88 4.14
N VAL A 14 1.70 18.30 2.89
CA VAL A 14 1.55 19.71 2.50
C VAL A 14 0.39 20.35 3.26
N LEU A 15 -0.72 19.62 3.38
CA LEU A 15 -1.92 20.03 4.10
C LEU A 15 -1.85 19.80 5.62
N GLU A 16 -0.67 19.45 6.16
CA GLU A 16 -0.47 19.21 7.61
C GLU A 16 -1.38 18.12 8.22
N MET A 17 -1.86 17.21 7.39
CA MET A 17 -2.66 16.08 7.86
C MET A 17 -1.79 15.01 8.52
N GLU A 18 -2.38 14.24 9.43
CA GLU A 18 -1.68 13.18 10.15
C GLU A 18 -1.08 12.15 9.18
N GLN A 19 0.18 11.80 9.39
CA GLN A 19 0.86 10.73 8.67
C GLN A 19 1.37 9.69 9.68
N PRO A 20 0.98 8.41 9.54
CA PRO A 20 1.49 7.39 10.43
C PRO A 20 2.96 7.12 10.12
N ALA A 21 3.78 7.03 11.16
CA ALA A 21 5.13 6.49 11.01
C ALA A 21 5.06 5.04 10.48
N MET A 22 5.83 4.76 9.43
CA MET A 22 5.92 3.43 8.83
C MET A 22 7.33 2.90 9.05
N ARG A 23 7.46 1.78 9.78
CA ARG A 23 8.74 1.35 10.35
C ARG A 23 9.85 1.08 9.32
N TYR A 24 9.46 0.89 8.07
CA TYR A 24 10.34 0.48 6.98
C TYR A 24 10.16 1.33 5.72
N SER A 25 9.39 2.41 5.80
CA SER A 25 9.44 3.47 4.79
C SER A 25 10.55 4.44 5.21
N ARG A 26 11.40 4.84 4.26
CA ARG A 26 12.42 5.87 4.51
C ARG A 26 11.86 7.28 4.32
N ASP A 27 10.72 7.38 3.65
CA ASP A 27 10.18 8.66 3.19
C ASP A 27 9.05 9.18 4.07
N VAL A 28 8.22 8.29 4.62
CA VAL A 28 7.06 8.66 5.45
C VAL A 28 7.42 8.54 6.94
N PRO A 29 7.15 9.57 7.77
CA PRO A 29 6.38 10.79 7.45
C PRO A 29 7.21 11.85 6.73
N TYR A 30 6.57 12.52 5.77
CA TYR A 30 7.15 13.71 5.12
C TYR A 30 6.97 14.94 5.99
N THR A 31 7.97 15.83 5.99
CA THR A 31 7.77 17.22 6.41
C THR A 31 6.99 17.98 5.33
N ARG A 32 6.21 19.00 5.72
CA ARG A 32 5.48 19.87 4.77
C ARG A 32 6.41 20.45 3.70
N SER A 33 7.56 20.99 4.10
CA SER A 33 8.50 21.65 3.18
C SER A 33 9.08 20.68 2.15
N ARG A 34 9.49 19.47 2.58
CA ARG A 34 9.98 18.42 1.68
C ARG A 34 8.89 17.97 0.71
N ALA A 35 7.70 17.67 1.23
CA ALA A 35 6.58 17.22 0.40
C ALA A 35 6.17 18.27 -0.64
N ARG A 36 6.11 19.55 -0.25
CA ARG A 36 5.84 20.65 -1.18
C ARG A 36 6.89 20.72 -2.28
N ALA A 37 8.17 20.74 -1.92
CA ALA A 37 9.25 20.82 -2.90
C ALA A 37 9.22 19.65 -3.89
N GLU A 38 8.94 18.43 -3.41
CA GLU A 38 8.81 17.25 -4.27
C GLU A 38 7.57 17.28 -5.16
N LEU A 39 6.43 17.81 -4.70
CA LEU A 39 5.24 18.01 -5.54
C LEU A 39 5.48 19.08 -6.60
N GLU A 40 6.11 20.19 -6.24
CA GLU A 40 6.45 21.24 -7.20
C GLU A 40 7.42 20.72 -8.27
N TYR A 41 8.41 19.91 -7.88
CA TYR A 41 9.31 19.26 -8.82
C TYR A 41 8.55 18.32 -9.76
N LEU A 42 7.70 17.43 -9.22
CA LEU A 42 6.85 16.54 -10.02
C LEU A 42 6.03 17.33 -11.05
N LEU A 43 5.37 18.41 -10.63
CA LEU A 43 4.52 19.21 -11.51
C LEU A 43 5.33 19.92 -12.60
N ARG A 44 6.49 20.49 -12.27
CA ARG A 44 7.35 21.17 -13.26
C ARG A 44 7.88 20.22 -14.32
N GLU A 45 8.27 19.01 -13.92
CA GLU A 45 8.85 18.02 -14.85
C GLU A 45 7.79 17.41 -15.79
N ASN A 46 6.54 17.32 -15.33
CA ASN A 46 5.50 16.56 -16.04
C ASN A 46 4.41 17.46 -16.67
N VAL A 47 4.29 18.72 -16.24
CA VAL A 47 3.33 19.69 -16.78
C VAL A 47 4.03 21.02 -17.10
N PRO A 48 4.76 21.11 -18.23
CA PRO A 48 5.48 22.33 -18.61
C PRO A 48 4.54 23.53 -18.71
N GLY A 49 4.89 24.62 -18.02
CA GLY A 49 4.08 25.84 -18.00
C GLY A 49 3.01 25.89 -16.92
N PHE A 50 2.84 24.83 -16.11
CA PHE A 50 1.97 24.87 -14.94
C PHE A 50 2.47 25.91 -13.92
N SER A 51 1.62 26.88 -13.61
CA SER A 51 1.91 27.92 -12.62
C SER A 51 1.67 27.36 -11.22
N ILE A 52 2.75 27.15 -10.46
CA ILE A 52 2.70 26.58 -9.11
C ILE A 52 1.93 27.53 -8.17
N PRO A 53 0.77 27.11 -7.62
CA PRO A 53 0.01 27.94 -6.69
C PRO A 53 0.76 28.15 -5.37
N SER A 54 0.60 29.34 -4.78
CA SER A 54 1.05 29.59 -3.40
C SER A 54 0.19 28.85 -2.39
N ASP A 55 -1.13 28.84 -2.63
CA ASP A 55 -2.10 28.10 -1.81
C ASP A 55 -1.87 26.58 -1.85
N HIS A 56 -1.99 25.95 -0.68
CA HIS A 56 -1.65 24.54 -0.51
C HIS A 56 -2.73 23.60 -1.05
N GLU A 57 -4.01 23.97 -0.95
CA GLU A 57 -5.08 23.15 -1.48
C GLU A 57 -5.10 23.20 -3.00
N ALA A 58 -4.94 24.40 -3.57
CA ALA A 58 -4.82 24.59 -5.01
C ALA A 58 -3.60 23.83 -5.57
N LEU A 59 -2.45 23.87 -4.90
CA LEU A 59 -1.27 23.08 -5.30
C LEU A 59 -1.58 21.58 -5.41
N VAL A 60 -2.39 21.04 -4.50
CA VAL A 60 -2.75 19.62 -4.47
C VAL A 60 -3.84 19.28 -5.48
N LEU A 61 -4.92 20.05 -5.54
CA LEU A 61 -6.07 19.68 -6.37
C LEU A 61 -5.85 20.08 -7.83
N ASP A 62 -5.40 21.31 -8.08
CA ASP A 62 -5.12 21.77 -9.45
C ASP A 62 -3.87 21.10 -10.00
N GLY A 63 -2.89 20.81 -9.14
CA GLY A 63 -1.72 20.03 -9.54
C GLY A 63 -2.10 18.61 -9.99
N TRP A 64 -2.98 17.92 -9.26
CA TRP A 64 -3.46 16.61 -9.68
C TRP A 64 -4.28 16.67 -10.96
N ARG A 65 -5.21 17.64 -11.07
CA ARG A 65 -5.98 17.87 -12.32
C ARG A 65 -5.05 18.08 -13.51
N ALA A 66 -4.03 18.93 -13.38
CA ALA A 66 -3.09 19.22 -14.45
C ALA A 66 -2.27 18.00 -14.87
N LEU A 67 -1.91 17.12 -13.93
CA LEU A 67 -1.31 15.82 -14.26
C LEU A 67 -2.28 14.93 -15.03
N CYS A 68 -3.54 14.84 -14.61
CA CYS A 68 -4.56 14.08 -15.32
C CYS A 68 -4.77 14.59 -16.76
N GLU A 69 -4.78 15.91 -16.96
CA GLU A 69 -4.87 16.52 -18.30
C GLU A 69 -3.63 16.20 -19.16
N ALA A 70 -2.43 16.31 -18.58
CA ALA A 70 -1.17 16.06 -19.29
C ALA A 70 -1.01 14.58 -19.73
N TYR A 71 -1.54 13.64 -18.95
CA TYR A 71 -1.47 12.19 -19.23
C TYR A 71 -2.80 11.59 -19.68
N ALA A 72 -3.73 12.42 -20.18
CA ALA A 72 -4.95 11.91 -20.78
C ALA A 72 -4.61 10.86 -21.88
N PRO A 73 -5.40 9.77 -22.01
CA PRO A 73 -6.71 9.58 -21.41
C PRO A 73 -6.72 8.99 -20.00
N ALA A 74 -5.57 8.53 -19.47
CA ALA A 74 -5.52 7.86 -18.17
C ALA A 74 -4.17 8.06 -17.47
N LEU A 75 -4.23 8.49 -16.20
CA LEU A 75 -3.09 8.56 -15.30
C LEU A 75 -3.21 7.48 -14.22
N PHE A 76 -2.17 6.67 -14.06
CA PHE A 76 -2.11 5.65 -13.01
C PHE A 76 -1.19 6.09 -11.87
N GLU A 77 -1.75 6.18 -10.67
CA GLU A 77 -0.96 6.33 -9.44
C GLU A 77 -1.11 5.07 -8.60
N LYS A 78 0.03 4.42 -8.33
CA LYS A 78 0.09 3.20 -7.53
C LYS A 78 0.99 3.44 -6.33
N SER A 79 0.45 3.19 -5.13
CA SER A 79 1.28 3.02 -3.94
C SER A 79 0.60 2.20 -2.85
N PRO A 80 1.29 1.20 -2.26
CA PRO A 80 0.82 0.53 -1.05
C PRO A 80 0.81 1.46 0.18
N HIS A 81 1.55 2.57 0.16
CA HIS A 81 1.63 3.52 1.29
C HIS A 81 0.30 4.22 1.55
N HIS A 82 -0.50 4.47 0.51
CA HIS A 82 -1.81 5.11 0.64
C HIS A 82 -2.72 4.37 1.62
N LEU A 83 -2.76 3.03 1.56
CA LEU A 83 -3.61 2.22 2.45
C LEU A 83 -3.25 2.37 3.92
N HIS A 84 -2.00 2.68 4.23
CA HIS A 84 -1.59 2.88 5.62
C HIS A 84 -2.03 4.25 6.17
N SER A 85 -2.36 5.22 5.33
CA SER A 85 -2.67 6.61 5.71
C SER A 85 -4.14 6.96 5.43
N ARG A 86 -4.91 7.18 6.50
CA ARG A 86 -6.31 7.66 6.36
C ARG A 86 -6.38 9.04 5.74
N SER A 87 -5.40 9.90 6.02
CA SER A 87 -5.31 11.23 5.43
C SER A 87 -5.19 11.17 3.91
N ALA A 88 -4.32 10.28 3.40
CA ALA A 88 -4.17 10.09 1.95
C ALA A 88 -5.47 9.58 1.31
N LEU A 89 -6.10 8.57 1.89
CA LEU A 89 -7.38 8.05 1.39
C LEU A 89 -8.50 9.10 1.44
N SER A 90 -8.55 9.90 2.51
CA SER A 90 -9.53 10.99 2.63
C SER A 90 -9.32 12.06 1.57
N LEU A 91 -8.06 12.38 1.23
CA LEU A 91 -7.76 13.33 0.15
C LEU A 91 -8.10 12.76 -1.23
N MET A 92 -7.84 11.48 -1.48
CA MET A 92 -8.23 10.80 -2.72
C MET A 92 -9.75 10.85 -2.91
N ARG A 93 -10.53 10.58 -1.84
CA ARG A 93 -11.99 10.73 -1.85
C ARG A 93 -12.40 12.18 -2.10
N ARG A 94 -11.81 13.13 -1.38
CA ARG A 94 -12.10 14.56 -1.55
C ARG A 94 -11.88 15.00 -3.00
N ALA A 95 -10.72 14.67 -3.56
CA ALA A 95 -10.39 14.97 -4.95
C ALA A 95 -11.41 14.35 -5.93
N SER A 96 -11.85 13.11 -5.72
CA SER A 96 -12.89 12.50 -6.55
C SER A 96 -14.26 13.19 -6.48
N CYS A 97 -14.54 13.93 -5.41
CA CYS A 97 -15.77 14.72 -5.29
C CYS A 97 -15.63 16.13 -5.86
N GLU A 98 -14.45 16.75 -5.72
CA GLU A 98 -14.22 18.16 -6.10
C GLU A 98 -13.76 18.33 -7.55
N LEU A 99 -13.03 17.37 -8.10
CA LEU A 99 -12.53 17.40 -9.48
C LEU A 99 -13.53 16.69 -10.41
N SER A 100 -14.70 17.30 -10.63
CA SER A 100 -15.79 16.72 -11.43
C SER A 100 -15.43 16.47 -12.90
N ASP A 101 -14.37 17.11 -13.37
CA ASP A 101 -13.79 16.98 -14.71
C ASP A 101 -12.82 15.79 -14.85
N VAL A 102 -12.51 15.11 -13.74
CA VAL A 102 -11.63 13.93 -13.70
C VAL A 102 -12.41 12.73 -13.18
N GLU A 103 -12.46 11.65 -13.95
CA GLU A 103 -13.05 10.39 -13.49
C GLU A 103 -12.06 9.61 -12.62
N PHE A 104 -12.45 9.31 -11.38
CA PHE A 104 -11.64 8.51 -10.47
C PHE A 104 -12.13 7.06 -10.39
N ARG A 105 -11.25 6.12 -10.73
CA ARG A 105 -11.43 4.68 -10.51
C ARG A 105 -10.35 4.18 -9.58
N PHE A 106 -10.76 3.51 -8.50
CA PHE A 106 -9.85 2.98 -7.50
C PHE A 106 -9.79 1.46 -7.59
N VAL A 107 -8.57 0.92 -7.49
CA VAL A 107 -8.34 -0.53 -7.46
C VAL A 107 -7.66 -0.91 -6.15
N GLY A 108 -8.35 -1.70 -5.34
CA GLY A 108 -7.83 -2.26 -4.10
C GLY A 108 -7.29 -3.67 -4.32
N LEU A 109 -5.97 -3.84 -4.37
CA LEU A 109 -5.35 -5.16 -4.51
C LEU A 109 -5.08 -5.79 -3.14
N VAL A 110 -5.68 -6.96 -2.90
CA VAL A 110 -5.48 -7.76 -1.68
C VAL A 110 -4.74 -9.03 -2.05
N ARG A 111 -3.82 -9.46 -1.20
CA ARG A 111 -3.12 -10.73 -1.37
C ARG A 111 -3.21 -11.54 -0.10
N ASN A 112 -3.10 -12.87 -0.19
CA ASN A 112 -3.07 -13.74 0.98
C ASN A 112 -2.05 -13.19 2.01
N PRO A 113 -2.46 -13.03 3.29
CA PRO A 113 -1.63 -12.40 4.30
C PRO A 113 -0.32 -13.16 4.54
N VAL A 114 -0.34 -14.49 4.49
CA VAL A 114 0.87 -15.31 4.69
C VAL A 114 1.83 -15.13 3.52
N ASP A 115 1.34 -15.12 2.29
CA ASP A 115 2.16 -14.85 1.11
C ASP A 115 2.81 -13.46 1.17
N THR A 116 2.06 -12.46 1.66
CA THR A 116 2.54 -11.09 1.83
C THR A 116 3.65 -11.03 2.89
N LEU A 117 3.42 -11.60 4.07
CA LEU A 117 4.38 -11.63 5.17
C LEU A 117 5.64 -12.43 4.80
N TYR A 118 5.47 -13.57 4.14
CA TYR A 118 6.56 -14.39 3.64
C TYR A 118 7.42 -13.64 2.64
N SER A 119 6.80 -13.01 1.63
CA SER A 119 7.54 -12.24 0.62
C SER A 119 8.36 -11.12 1.24
N MET A 120 7.82 -10.44 2.25
CA MET A 120 8.54 -9.39 2.97
C MET A 120 9.70 -9.94 3.80
N TRP A 121 9.49 -11.06 4.50
CA TRP A 121 10.53 -11.73 5.28
C TRP A 121 11.64 -12.30 4.39
N SER A 122 11.30 -12.96 3.29
CA SER A 122 12.28 -13.62 2.43
C SER A 122 13.19 -12.63 1.72
N ARG A 123 12.63 -11.49 1.27
CA ARG A 123 13.36 -10.46 0.51
C ARG A 123 14.11 -9.48 1.41
N TRP A 124 13.49 -9.00 2.48
CA TRP A 124 14.00 -7.90 3.29
C TRP A 124 14.23 -8.24 4.76
N ARG A 125 14.01 -9.51 5.14
CA ARG A 125 14.14 -9.98 6.52
C ARG A 125 13.26 -9.19 7.50
N TYR A 126 12.16 -8.63 7.00
CA TYR A 126 11.19 -7.96 7.85
C TYR A 126 10.52 -8.95 8.80
N VAL A 127 10.21 -8.46 9.99
CA VAL A 127 9.72 -9.28 11.07
C VAL A 127 8.21 -9.44 10.94
N PRO A 128 7.68 -10.66 10.72
CA PRO A 128 6.26 -10.86 10.43
C PRO A 128 5.32 -10.34 11.54
N GLU A 129 5.69 -10.46 12.82
CA GLU A 129 4.86 -9.98 13.95
C GLU A 129 4.59 -8.48 13.91
N VAL A 130 5.53 -7.71 13.34
CA VAL A 130 5.37 -6.26 13.19
C VAL A 130 4.55 -5.96 11.95
N ARG A 131 4.84 -6.67 10.85
CA ARG A 131 4.19 -6.46 9.55
C ARG A 131 2.74 -6.88 9.52
N GLU A 132 2.35 -7.90 10.28
CA GLU A 132 0.97 -8.33 10.33
C GLU A 132 0.03 -7.25 10.87
N ARG A 133 0.51 -6.41 11.80
CA ARG A 133 -0.26 -5.29 12.35
C ARG A 133 -0.46 -4.19 11.32
N GLU A 134 0.59 -3.90 10.55
CA GLU A 134 0.52 -2.94 9.45
C GLU A 134 -0.40 -3.44 8.34
N TRP A 135 -0.38 -4.75 8.05
CA TRP A 135 -1.29 -5.41 7.11
C TRP A 135 -2.75 -5.24 7.58
N VAL A 136 -3.07 -5.60 8.83
CA VAL A 136 -4.42 -5.42 9.39
C VAL A 136 -4.87 -3.96 9.33
N ARG A 137 -3.97 -3.00 9.64
CA ARG A 137 -4.27 -1.57 9.53
C ARG A 137 -4.58 -1.15 8.10
N ALA A 138 -3.71 -1.51 7.14
CA ALA A 138 -3.89 -1.13 5.73
C ALA A 138 -5.19 -1.67 5.16
N TYR A 139 -5.44 -2.95 5.34
CA TYR A 139 -6.62 -3.60 4.79
C TYR A 139 -7.90 -3.25 5.57
N GLY A 140 -7.78 -2.90 6.85
CA GLY A 140 -8.87 -2.28 7.60
C GLY A 140 -9.24 -0.89 7.08
N ASN A 141 -8.27 -0.10 6.61
CA ASN A 141 -8.54 1.17 5.93
C ASN A 141 -9.12 0.93 4.53
N LEU A 142 -8.65 -0.07 3.78
CA LEU A 142 -9.21 -0.42 2.48
C LEU A 142 -10.71 -0.76 2.57
N LEU A 143 -11.13 -1.53 3.58
CA LEU A 143 -12.54 -1.86 3.75
C LEU A 143 -13.40 -0.63 4.05
N ARG A 144 -12.91 0.30 4.87
CA ARG A 144 -13.62 1.57 5.11
C ARG A 144 -13.69 2.42 3.84
N PHE A 145 -12.58 2.50 3.11
CA PHE A 145 -12.53 3.21 1.85
C PHE A 145 -13.48 2.60 0.81
N LYS A 146 -13.64 1.26 0.82
CA LYS A 146 -14.66 0.58 0.02
C LYS A 146 -16.07 1.02 0.36
N ASP A 147 -16.38 1.13 1.66
CA ASP A 147 -17.69 1.61 2.10
C ASP A 147 -17.92 3.07 1.68
N ASP A 148 -16.88 3.91 1.69
CA ASP A 148 -16.96 5.32 1.32
C ASP A 148 -17.05 5.57 -0.20
N MET A 149 -16.42 4.72 -1.02
CA MET A 149 -16.31 4.92 -2.48
C MET A 149 -17.38 4.18 -3.30
N GLY A 150 -18.04 3.17 -2.73
CA GLY A 150 -19.03 2.37 -3.43
C GLY A 150 -18.49 1.79 -4.75
N ASP A 151 -19.21 2.02 -5.84
CA ASP A 151 -18.90 1.46 -7.17
C ASP A 151 -17.63 2.05 -7.83
N SER A 152 -17.10 3.14 -7.29
CA SER A 152 -15.83 3.73 -7.77
C SER A 152 -14.60 2.98 -7.27
N LEU A 153 -14.73 2.03 -6.33
CA LEU A 153 -13.65 1.15 -5.89
C LEU A 153 -13.97 -0.32 -6.18
N ARG A 154 -13.10 -0.97 -6.96
CA ARG A 154 -13.09 -2.43 -7.10
C ARG A 154 -11.98 -3.02 -6.24
N VAL A 155 -12.34 -3.94 -5.34
CA VAL A 155 -11.38 -4.71 -4.54
C VAL A 155 -11.24 -6.11 -5.15
N VAL A 156 -10.01 -6.53 -5.38
CA VAL A 156 -9.66 -7.77 -6.11
C VAL A 156 -8.55 -8.52 -5.38
N ARG A 157 -8.59 -9.85 -5.42
CA ARG A 157 -7.51 -10.69 -4.91
C ARG A 157 -6.45 -10.90 -5.98
N TYR A 158 -5.19 -10.79 -5.60
CA TYR A 158 -4.06 -11.04 -6.49
C TYR A 158 -4.11 -12.44 -7.09
N GLU A 159 -4.50 -13.42 -6.28
CA GLU A 159 -4.62 -14.82 -6.67
C GLU A 159 -5.65 -15.02 -7.77
N ASP A 160 -6.79 -14.33 -7.71
CA ASP A 160 -7.84 -14.41 -8.74
C ASP A 160 -7.34 -13.85 -10.06
N ILE A 161 -6.76 -12.65 -10.05
CA ILE A 161 -6.20 -12.01 -11.26
C ILE A 161 -5.04 -12.85 -11.84
N ALA A 162 -4.26 -13.50 -10.98
CA ALA A 162 -3.16 -14.35 -11.41
C ALA A 162 -3.63 -15.67 -12.03
N SER A 163 -4.76 -16.23 -11.58
CA SER A 163 -5.27 -17.52 -12.06
C SER A 163 -6.31 -17.42 -13.17
N ASP A 164 -7.06 -16.32 -13.23
CA ASP A 164 -8.16 -16.11 -14.17
C ASP A 164 -7.93 -14.85 -15.03
N PRO A 165 -7.60 -15.00 -16.33
CA PRO A 165 -7.47 -13.88 -17.24
C PRO A 165 -8.74 -13.02 -17.32
N ALA A 166 -9.94 -13.61 -17.17
CA ALA A 166 -11.19 -12.84 -17.25
C ALA A 166 -11.32 -11.83 -16.11
N GLU A 167 -10.76 -12.12 -14.92
CA GLU A 167 -10.73 -11.17 -13.81
C GLU A 167 -9.78 -10.00 -14.09
N LEU A 168 -8.66 -10.26 -14.77
CA LEU A 168 -7.77 -9.20 -15.22
C LEU A 168 -8.45 -8.31 -16.27
N ASP A 169 -9.13 -8.90 -17.25
CA ASP A 169 -9.86 -8.19 -18.30
C ASP A 169 -10.94 -7.29 -17.70
N SER A 170 -11.69 -7.86 -16.77
CA SER A 170 -12.74 -7.16 -16.04
C SER A 170 -12.19 -6.00 -15.22
N LEU A 171 -11.00 -6.15 -14.63
CA LEU A 171 -10.33 -5.08 -13.89
C LEU A 171 -9.81 -3.97 -14.81
N VAL A 172 -9.21 -4.34 -15.95
CA VAL A 172 -8.73 -3.38 -16.96
C VAL A 172 -9.91 -2.59 -17.52
N ALA A 173 -11.02 -3.26 -17.85
CA ALA A 173 -12.24 -2.62 -18.30
C ALA A 173 -12.81 -1.66 -17.26
N PHE A 174 -12.77 -2.03 -15.98
CA PHE A 174 -13.17 -1.14 -14.89
C PHE A 174 -12.25 0.10 -14.78
N ALA A 175 -10.94 -0.08 -14.92
CA ALA A 175 -9.96 0.99 -14.72
C ALA A 175 -9.86 1.97 -15.89
N LEU A 176 -9.98 1.48 -17.13
CA LEU A 176 -9.79 2.26 -18.35
C LEU A 176 -11.08 2.55 -19.11
N GLY A 177 -12.20 1.93 -18.75
CA GLY A 177 -13.45 2.01 -19.52
C GLY A 177 -13.38 1.30 -20.88
N VAL A 178 -12.30 0.57 -21.19
CA VAL A 178 -12.12 -0.16 -22.44
C VAL A 178 -11.81 -1.64 -22.19
N GLY A 179 -12.45 -2.53 -22.95
CA GLY A 179 -12.04 -3.93 -23.00
C GLY A 179 -10.77 -4.06 -23.86
N GLN A 180 -9.67 -4.53 -23.27
CA GLN A 180 -8.50 -4.95 -24.02
C GLN A 180 -8.26 -6.43 -23.79
N GLU A 181 -7.77 -7.14 -24.81
CA GLU A 181 -7.21 -8.48 -24.63
C GLU A 181 -5.80 -8.33 -24.00
N PRO A 182 -5.53 -8.90 -22.82
CA PRO A 182 -4.23 -8.81 -22.19
C PRO A 182 -3.24 -9.66 -22.96
N ASP A 183 -2.23 -9.01 -23.54
CA ASP A 183 -1.15 -9.66 -24.28
C ASP A 183 -0.19 -10.46 -23.34
N SER A 184 -0.36 -10.35 -22.02
CA SER A 184 0.51 -11.00 -21.05
C SER A 184 -0.26 -11.64 -19.88
N ARG A 185 0.05 -12.91 -19.64
CA ARG A 185 -0.45 -13.65 -18.46
C ARG A 185 0.40 -13.28 -17.25
N LEU A 186 -0.24 -12.93 -16.13
CA LEU A 186 0.46 -12.76 -14.87
C LEU A 186 1.10 -14.09 -14.44
N HIS A 187 2.35 -14.03 -13.98
CA HIS A 187 3.04 -15.22 -13.52
C HIS A 187 2.52 -15.68 -12.14
N THR A 188 1.85 -16.84 -12.12
CA THR A 188 1.37 -17.55 -10.91
C THR A 188 2.47 -18.07 -9.98
N ARG A 189 3.75 -18.05 -10.43
CA ARG A 189 4.90 -18.58 -9.69
C ARG A 189 5.11 -17.97 -8.30
N SER A 190 4.43 -16.88 -7.95
CA SER A 190 4.59 -16.17 -6.68
C SER A 190 3.65 -16.65 -5.56
N VAL A 191 2.63 -17.45 -5.85
CA VAL A 191 1.59 -17.88 -4.88
C VAL A 191 2.06 -19.08 -4.06
N GLN A 192 1.79 -19.09 -2.75
CA GLN A 192 2.03 -20.20 -1.82
C GLN A 192 3.48 -20.67 -1.61
N LYS A 193 4.49 -19.89 -2.03
CA LYS A 193 5.93 -20.24 -1.86
C LYS A 193 6.32 -20.54 -0.40
N TRP A 194 5.62 -19.96 0.56
CA TRP A 194 5.86 -20.17 1.98
C TRP A 194 5.65 -21.63 2.40
N ARG A 195 4.82 -22.40 1.67
CA ARG A 195 4.56 -23.81 1.97
C ARG A 195 5.80 -24.69 1.79
N GLU A 196 6.75 -24.26 0.97
CA GLU A 196 7.94 -25.05 0.65
C GLU A 196 9.16 -24.65 1.51
N ASP A 197 9.21 -23.43 2.08
CA ASP A 197 10.37 -22.99 2.88
C ASP A 197 10.33 -23.51 4.32
N SER A 198 11.15 -24.54 4.63
CA SER A 198 11.23 -25.17 5.95
C SER A 198 11.61 -24.22 7.10
N ARG A 199 12.15 -23.04 6.78
CA ARG A 199 12.55 -22.02 7.76
C ARG A 199 11.44 -21.05 8.08
N PHE A 200 10.37 -21.00 7.28
CA PHE A 200 9.24 -20.10 7.51
C PHE A 200 8.04 -20.84 8.09
N GLY A 201 7.81 -20.65 9.38
CA GLY A 201 6.73 -21.29 10.17
C GLY A 201 5.89 -20.26 10.92
N TYR A 202 5.82 -19.03 10.42
CA TYR A 202 5.07 -17.96 11.06
C TYR A 202 3.57 -18.25 11.05
N GLN A 203 2.95 -18.14 12.23
CA GLN A 203 1.51 -18.28 12.40
C GLN A 203 0.87 -16.89 12.53
N PRO A 204 -0.01 -16.48 11.60
CA PRO A 204 -0.69 -15.20 11.70
C PRO A 204 -1.59 -15.12 12.94
N SER A 205 -1.72 -13.93 13.51
CA SER A 205 -2.66 -13.71 14.60
C SER A 205 -4.12 -13.78 14.14
N GLU A 206 -5.03 -14.00 15.09
CA GLU A 206 -6.47 -14.00 14.86
C GLU A 206 -7.00 -12.73 14.19
N ALA A 207 -6.37 -11.58 14.44
CA ALA A 207 -6.74 -10.32 13.78
C ALA A 207 -6.48 -10.37 12.26
N VAL A 208 -5.39 -11.02 11.84
CA VAL A 208 -5.03 -11.21 10.43
C VAL A 208 -5.99 -12.19 9.77
N LEU A 209 -6.25 -13.33 10.42
CA LEU A 209 -7.13 -14.37 9.89
C LEU A 209 -8.54 -13.82 9.67
N ARG A 210 -9.13 -13.15 10.68
CA ARG A 210 -10.44 -12.51 10.53
C ARG A 210 -10.47 -11.44 9.44
N MET A 211 -9.39 -10.68 9.30
CA MET A 211 -9.32 -9.67 8.25
C MET A 211 -9.22 -10.31 6.86
N GLY A 212 -8.45 -11.39 6.70
CA GLY A 212 -8.39 -12.16 5.44
C GLY A 212 -9.74 -12.81 5.08
N GLU A 213 -10.46 -13.35 6.05
CA GLU A 213 -11.82 -13.89 5.86
C GLU A 213 -12.77 -12.83 5.27
N ARG A 214 -12.65 -11.56 5.68
CA ARG A 214 -13.44 -10.45 5.12
C ARG A 214 -13.13 -10.14 3.64
N PHE A 215 -12.01 -10.61 3.12
CA PHE A 215 -11.67 -10.54 1.69
C PHE A 215 -11.90 -11.88 0.98
N GLY A 216 -12.58 -12.83 1.61
CA GLY A 216 -12.92 -14.13 1.01
C GLY A 216 -11.79 -15.15 1.03
N TYR A 217 -10.75 -14.99 1.86
CA TYR A 217 -9.78 -16.07 2.06
C TYR A 217 -10.28 -17.09 3.08
N ASP A 218 -10.18 -18.37 2.73
CA ASP A 218 -10.46 -19.45 3.66
C ASP A 218 -9.35 -19.57 4.70
N ARG A 219 -9.73 -19.78 5.96
CA ARG A 219 -8.77 -19.92 7.08
C ARG A 219 -7.67 -20.96 6.82
N PRO A 220 -7.93 -22.17 6.29
CA PRO A 220 -6.87 -23.13 5.96
C PRO A 220 -5.86 -22.62 4.93
N SER A 221 -6.27 -21.69 4.04
CA SER A 221 -5.36 -21.08 3.06
C SER A 221 -4.39 -20.07 3.70
N MET A 222 -4.65 -19.65 4.94
CA MET A 222 -3.91 -18.63 5.68
C MET A 222 -3.18 -19.17 6.92
N ILE A 223 -3.23 -20.49 7.15
CA ILE A 223 -2.52 -21.12 8.26
C ILE A 223 -1.26 -21.79 7.72
N ASN A 224 -0.12 -21.44 8.32
CA ASN A 224 1.15 -22.12 8.08
C ASN A 224 1.44 -23.10 9.22
N PRO A 225 1.74 -24.39 8.94
CA PRO A 225 2.13 -25.32 9.98
C PRO A 225 3.38 -24.83 10.72
N PRO A 226 3.47 -25.07 12.04
CA PRO A 226 4.64 -24.69 12.81
C PRO A 226 5.87 -25.45 12.31
N ARG A 227 7.00 -24.74 12.18
CA ARG A 227 8.28 -25.33 11.76
C ARG A 227 9.35 -25.09 12.81
N ALA A 228 10.14 -26.13 13.13
CA ALA A 228 11.20 -26.03 14.13
C ALA A 228 12.23 -24.94 13.80
N GLY A 229 12.59 -24.79 12.52
CA GLY A 229 13.51 -23.74 12.05
C GLY A 229 12.99 -22.31 12.32
N TRP A 230 11.67 -22.12 12.31
CA TRP A 230 11.07 -20.83 12.64
C TRP A 230 11.21 -20.49 14.12
N ALA A 231 11.00 -21.45 15.02
CA ALA A 231 11.10 -21.22 16.46
C ALA A 231 12.50 -20.72 16.87
N ILE A 232 13.54 -21.31 16.27
CA ILE A 232 14.94 -20.90 16.48
C ILE A 232 15.14 -19.46 15.98
N TYR A 233 14.73 -19.18 14.74
CA TYR A 233 14.83 -17.84 14.16
C TYR A 233 14.06 -16.79 14.96
N SER A 234 12.81 -17.06 15.34
CA SER A 234 11.96 -16.12 16.07
C SER A 234 12.53 -15.79 17.45
N ASN A 235 13.08 -16.78 18.15
CA ASN A 235 13.67 -16.59 19.47
C ASN A 235 14.94 -15.74 19.40
N ALA A 236 15.84 -16.04 18.46
CA ALA A 236 17.05 -15.23 18.24
C ALA A 236 16.71 -13.77 17.89
N THR A 237 15.76 -13.58 16.98
CA THR A 237 15.33 -12.24 16.53
C THR A 237 14.59 -11.48 17.64
N ARG A 238 13.87 -12.17 18.52
CA ARG A 238 13.21 -11.57 19.70
C ARG A 238 14.23 -11.16 20.75
N ALA A 239 15.18 -12.03 21.09
CA ALA A 239 16.25 -11.73 22.04
C ALA A 239 17.09 -10.52 21.60
N PHE A 240 17.46 -10.47 20.32
CA PHE A 240 18.18 -9.33 19.75
C PHE A 240 17.38 -8.01 19.89
N ARG A 241 16.08 -8.03 19.61
CA ARG A 241 15.21 -6.84 19.75
C ARG A 241 15.07 -6.38 21.20
N VAL A 242 14.90 -7.30 22.14
CA VAL A 242 14.85 -6.97 23.58
C VAL A 242 16.19 -6.33 24.01
N GLY A 243 17.32 -6.88 23.55
CA GLY A 243 18.64 -6.31 23.78
C GLY A 243 18.79 -4.88 23.23
N GLN A 244 18.36 -4.64 21.98
CA GLN A 244 18.39 -3.30 21.39
C GLN A 244 17.50 -2.29 22.13
N GLN A 245 16.29 -2.70 22.55
CA GLN A 245 15.39 -1.85 23.31
C GLN A 245 15.94 -1.52 24.70
N ALA A 246 16.58 -2.49 25.38
CA ALA A 246 17.24 -2.26 26.65
C ALA A 246 18.42 -1.27 26.51
N LEU A 247 19.25 -1.44 25.47
CA LEU A 247 20.34 -0.51 25.15
C LEU A 247 19.86 0.91 24.83
N ALA A 248 18.79 1.05 24.06
CA ALA A 248 18.19 2.35 23.75
C ALA A 248 17.65 3.05 25.00
N ARG A 249 17.00 2.30 25.91
CA ARG A 249 16.53 2.83 27.19
C ARG A 249 17.66 3.25 28.12
N LEU A 250 18.79 2.54 28.10
CA LEU A 250 19.99 2.92 28.86
C LEU A 250 20.60 4.21 28.30
N ARG A 251 20.68 4.35 26.96
CA ARG A 251 21.19 5.58 26.32
C ARG A 251 20.28 6.79 26.53
N GLY A 252 18.95 6.60 26.56
CA GLY A 252 17.98 7.67 26.83
C GLY A 252 17.85 8.09 28.30
N ARG A 253 18.53 7.41 29.23
CA ARG A 253 18.63 7.79 30.65
C ARG A 253 19.92 8.55 30.99
N VAL A 254 20.80 8.75 30.00
CA VAL A 254 22.12 9.41 30.15
C VAL A 254 22.10 10.80 29.49
N GLN A 255 20.93 11.31 29.10
CA GLN A 255 20.68 12.70 28.73
C GLN A 255 19.70 13.32 29.72
#